data_AF-A0A6N8BIG7-F1
#
_entry.id   AF-A0A6N8BIG7-F1
#
_cell.length_a   1.000
_cell.length_b   1.000
_cell.length_c   1.000
_cell.angle_alpha   90.00
_cell.angle_beta   90.00
_cell.angle_gamma   90.00
#
_symmetry.space_group_name_H-M   'P 1'
#
loop_
_entity.id
_entity.type
_entity.pdbx_description
1 polymer ?
#
loop_
_entity_poly.entity_id
_entity_poly.type
_entity_poly.pdbx_seq_one_letter_code
_entity_poly.pdbx_strand_id
1 'polypeptide(L)'
;MRKTFLIIYILLTVLLSMVNYSWAGSWEYKGETVDTDHMVTASDGSIWTGGSDGYTAQWNGSAWENKGYATLRQINSLTTAPDGSVWAGGQDGYTVLLGKVKGLHFIIVMMF
;
A
#
# COMPACT_ATOMS: atom_id res chain seq x y z
N MET A 1 -34.77 6.42 -44.85
CA MET A 1 -33.43 6.72 -44.31
C MET A 1 -33.47 7.40 -42.93
N ARG A 2 -34.23 8.48 -42.68
CA ARG A 2 -34.26 9.17 -41.36
C ARG A 2 -34.67 8.34 -40.13
N LYS A 3 -35.65 7.42 -40.26
CA LYS A 3 -36.13 6.60 -39.12
C LYS A 3 -35.08 5.60 -38.61
N THR A 4 -34.26 5.05 -39.50
CA THR A 4 -33.22 4.08 -39.15
C THR A 4 -32.11 4.71 -38.31
N PHE A 5 -31.68 5.94 -38.64
CA PHE A 5 -30.71 6.68 -37.83
C PHE A 5 -31.22 7.00 -36.43
N LEU A 6 -32.50 7.37 -36.30
CA LEU A 6 -33.13 7.64 -35.01
C LEU A 6 -33.16 6.39 -34.12
N ILE A 7 -33.48 5.23 -34.71
CA ILE A 7 -33.49 3.95 -33.99
C ILE A 7 -32.09 3.56 -33.53
N ILE A 8 -31.07 3.68 -34.40
CA ILE A 8 -29.67 3.39 -34.05
C ILE A 8 -29.19 4.33 -32.93
N TYR A 9 -29.54 5.61 -33.00
CA TYR A 9 -29.16 6.58 -31.97
C TYR A 9 -29.79 6.26 -30.61
N ILE A 10 -31.09 5.95 -30.58
CA ILE A 10 -31.79 5.56 -29.34
C ILE A 10 -31.15 4.29 -28.76
N LEU A 11 -30.93 3.26 -29.59
CA LEU A 11 -30.27 2.03 -29.16
C LEU A 11 -28.86 2.26 -28.61
N LEU A 12 -28.08 3.16 -29.23
CA LEU A 12 -26.74 3.50 -28.77
C LEU A 12 -26.77 4.21 -27.40
N THR A 13 -27.71 5.13 -27.19
CA THR A 13 -27.85 5.82 -25.89
C THR A 13 -28.31 4.88 -24.77
N VAL A 14 -29.22 3.96 -25.09
CA VAL A 14 -29.66 2.92 -24.14
C VAL A 14 -28.50 1.98 -23.80
N LEU A 15 -27.73 1.55 -24.81
CA LEU A 15 -26.56 0.70 -24.61
C LEU A 15 -25.48 1.38 -23.75
N LEU A 16 -25.22 2.67 -23.97
CA LEU A 16 -24.29 3.45 -23.15
C LEU A 16 -24.75 3.58 -21.70
N SER A 17 -26.06 3.69 -21.45
CA SER A 17 -26.62 3.75 -20.08
C SER A 17 -26.55 2.42 -19.32
N MET A 18 -26.37 1.29 -20.04
CA MET A 18 -26.19 -0.03 -19.45
C MET A 18 -24.71 -0.32 -19.09
N VAL A 19 -23.78 0.51 -19.57
CA VAL A 19 -22.38 0.45 -19.15
C VAL A 19 -22.29 1.01 -17.73
N ASN A 20 -22.19 0.11 -16.75
CA ASN A 20 -21.90 0.49 -15.38
C ASN A 20 -20.47 1.07 -15.32
N TYR A 21 -20.35 2.40 -15.30
CA TYR A 21 -19.10 3.07 -14.98
C TYR A 21 -18.83 2.94 -13.48
N SER A 22 -18.39 1.76 -13.03
CA SER A 22 -17.89 1.60 -11.66
C SER A 22 -16.46 2.12 -11.58
N TRP A 23 -16.33 3.45 -11.52
CA TRP A 23 -15.05 4.12 -11.23
C TRP A 23 -14.53 3.79 -9.83
N ALA A 24 -15.37 3.22 -8.97
CA ALA A 24 -14.95 2.53 -7.77
C ALA A 24 -14.82 1.04 -8.10
N GLY A 25 -13.58 0.58 -8.26
CA GLY A 25 -13.31 -0.86 -8.14
C GLY A 25 -13.92 -1.37 -6.84
N SER A 26 -14.56 -2.54 -6.89
CA SER A 26 -14.94 -3.27 -5.68
C SER A 26 -13.71 -3.40 -4.79
N TRP A 27 -13.70 -2.72 -3.64
CA TRP A 27 -12.63 -2.89 -2.65
C TRP A 27 -12.76 -4.30 -2.07
N GLU A 28 -11.94 -5.22 -2.55
CA GLU A 28 -11.82 -6.55 -1.96
C GLU A 28 -10.84 -6.46 -0.80
N TYR A 29 -11.32 -6.69 0.42
CA TYR A 29 -10.47 -6.74 1.60
C TYR A 29 -9.59 -8.00 1.56
N LYS A 30 -8.29 -7.82 1.35
CA LYS A 30 -7.29 -8.92 1.25
C LYS A 30 -6.28 -8.89 2.39
N GLY A 31 -6.75 -8.92 3.64
CA GLY A 31 -5.86 -8.88 4.81
C GLY A 31 -6.44 -9.52 6.07
N GLU A 32 -5.60 -9.67 7.09
CA GLU A 32 -6.02 -9.98 8.46
C GLU A 32 -6.42 -8.67 9.16
N THR A 33 -7.53 -8.65 9.92
CA THR A 33 -7.90 -7.47 10.72
C THR A 33 -6.95 -7.39 11.91
N VAL A 34 -5.93 -6.53 11.80
CA VAL A 34 -5.02 -6.26 12.90
C VAL A 34 -5.10 -4.80 13.25
N ASP A 35 -5.16 -4.53 14.54
CA ASP A 35 -5.24 -3.19 15.09
C ASP A 35 -3.91 -2.47 14.84
N THR A 36 -3.95 -1.44 13.99
CA THR A 36 -2.78 -0.65 13.62
C THR A 36 -3.04 0.82 13.78
N ASP A 37 -2.15 1.53 14.47
CA ASP A 37 -2.33 2.93 14.86
C ASP A 37 -1.50 3.90 14.01
N HIS A 38 -0.41 3.41 13.44
CA HIS A 38 0.58 4.25 12.77
C HIS A 38 0.99 3.66 11.43
N MET A 39 1.15 4.53 10.43
CA MET A 39 1.57 4.15 9.09
C MET A 39 2.63 5.12 8.55
N VAL A 40 3.55 4.61 7.74
CA VAL A 40 4.53 5.43 7.02
C VAL A 40 4.77 4.89 5.61
N THR A 41 4.92 5.79 4.64
CA THR A 41 5.35 5.43 3.28
C THR A 41 6.87 5.43 3.22
N ALA A 42 7.46 4.29 2.87
CA ALA A 42 8.88 4.16 2.65
C ALA A 42 9.30 4.74 1.29
N SER A 43 10.60 4.97 1.10
CA SER A 43 11.15 5.58 -0.11
C SER A 43 11.00 4.74 -1.38
N ASP A 44 10.75 3.42 -1.27
CA ASP A 44 10.40 2.54 -2.41
C ASP A 44 8.92 2.54 -2.75
N GLY A 45 8.09 3.31 -2.04
CA GLY A 45 6.64 3.33 -2.21
C GLY A 45 5.91 2.22 -1.45
N SER A 46 6.60 1.35 -0.71
CA SER A 46 5.94 0.43 0.21
C SER A 46 5.35 1.19 1.41
N ILE A 47 4.29 0.65 2.01
CA ILE A 47 3.68 1.26 3.20
C ILE A 47 3.90 0.32 4.37
N TRP A 48 4.43 0.84 5.47
CA TRP A 48 4.60 0.10 6.71
C TRP A 48 3.56 0.55 7.70
N THR A 49 3.04 -0.40 8.46
CA THR A 49 2.09 -0.15 9.55
C THR A 49 2.55 -0.83 10.83
N GLY A 50 2.21 -0.23 11.96
CA GLY A 50 2.57 -0.66 13.30
C GLY A 50 1.40 -0.46 14.26
N GLY A 51 1.23 -1.38 15.21
CA GLY A 51 0.05 -1.39 16.05
C GLY A 51 0.22 -2.04 17.41
N SER A 52 -0.92 -2.50 17.95
CA SER A 52 -1.04 -3.18 19.23
C SER A 52 -0.10 -4.39 19.33
N ASP A 53 0.40 -4.63 20.54
CA ASP A 53 1.35 -5.71 20.87
C ASP A 53 2.64 -5.72 20.03
N GLY A 54 2.95 -4.62 19.36
CA GLY A 54 4.14 -4.49 18.52
C GLY A 54 3.97 -5.09 17.13
N TYR A 55 2.74 -5.38 16.71
CA TYR A 55 2.45 -5.91 15.38
C TYR A 55 2.95 -4.99 14.28
N THR A 56 3.49 -5.58 13.21
CA THR A 56 3.93 -4.87 12.02
C THR A 56 3.47 -5.56 10.75
N ALA A 57 3.08 -4.76 9.75
CA ALA A 57 2.79 -5.25 8.41
C ALA A 57 3.31 -4.29 7.34
N GLN A 58 3.50 -4.82 6.13
CA GLN A 58 3.97 -4.07 4.98
C GLN A 58 3.01 -4.27 3.80
N TRP A 59 2.54 -3.17 3.21
CA TRP A 59 1.83 -3.19 1.93
C TRP A 59 2.84 -3.24 0.79
N ASN A 60 2.76 -4.30 -0.01
CA ASN A 60 3.65 -4.53 -1.15
C ASN A 60 3.12 -3.95 -2.49
N GLY A 61 2.00 -3.23 -2.46
CA GLY A 61 1.32 -2.73 -3.67
C GLY A 61 0.10 -3.55 -4.09
N SER A 62 -0.11 -4.75 -3.53
CA SER A 62 -1.25 -5.63 -3.86
C SER A 62 -1.89 -6.29 -2.64
N ALA A 63 -1.14 -6.54 -1.57
CA ALA A 63 -1.64 -7.11 -0.32
C ALA A 63 -0.83 -6.61 0.89
N TRP A 64 -1.43 -6.75 2.08
CA TRP A 64 -0.72 -6.57 3.35
C TRP A 64 0.01 -7.87 3.69
N GLU A 65 1.31 -7.77 3.93
CA GLU A 65 2.16 -8.86 4.42
C GLU A 65 2.43 -8.68 5.90
N ASN A 66 2.09 -9.67 6.72
CA ASN A 66 2.44 -9.70 8.14
C ASN A 66 3.97 -9.84 8.29
N LYS A 67 4.60 -8.90 9.00
CA LYS A 67 6.05 -8.87 9.23
C LYS A 67 6.43 -9.33 10.65
N GLY A 68 5.43 -9.75 11.44
CA GLY A 68 5.58 -10.19 12.81
C GLY A 68 5.52 -9.05 13.82
N TYR A 69 6.03 -9.31 15.01
CA TYR A 69 6.01 -8.36 16.13
C TYR A 69 7.41 -7.78 16.34
N ALA A 70 7.54 -6.46 16.21
CA ALA A 70 8.81 -5.77 16.37
C ALA A 70 9.11 -5.40 17.83
N THR A 71 8.06 -5.22 18.64
CA THR A 71 8.14 -4.90 20.07
C THR A 71 7.20 -5.80 20.87
N LEU A 72 7.31 -5.79 22.20
CA LEU A 72 6.40 -6.54 23.09
C LEU A 72 5.14 -5.75 23.45
N ARG A 73 5.15 -4.44 23.19
CA ARG A 73 4.04 -3.51 23.41
C ARG A 73 3.77 -2.67 22.16
N GLN A 74 2.72 -1.88 22.24
CA GLN A 74 2.26 -0.99 21.17
C GLN A 74 3.38 -0.15 20.55
N ILE A 75 3.39 -0.12 19.23
CA ILE A 75 4.18 0.85 18.46
C ILE A 75 3.46 2.18 18.55
N ASN A 76 4.16 3.23 18.99
CA ASN A 76 3.60 4.58 19.13
C ASN A 76 4.06 5.54 18.02
N SER A 77 5.03 5.12 17.20
CA SER A 77 5.58 5.94 16.14
C SER A 77 6.30 5.10 15.09
N LEU A 78 6.21 5.54 13.85
CA LEU A 78 6.99 5.05 12.72
C LEU A 78 7.64 6.23 12.01
N THR A 79 8.85 6.02 11.47
CA THR A 79 9.52 7.02 10.64
C THR A 79 10.38 6.36 9.57
N THR A 80 10.51 7.04 8.43
CA THR A 80 11.42 6.63 7.35
C THR A 80 12.67 7.48 7.41
N ALA A 81 13.82 6.82 7.51
CA ALA A 81 15.14 7.46 7.50
C ALA A 81 15.58 7.79 6.06
N PRO A 82 16.51 8.74 5.86
CA PRO A 82 17.01 9.11 4.53
C PRO A 82 17.67 7.97 3.74
N ASP A 83 18.17 6.94 4.44
CA ASP A 83 18.76 5.75 3.81
C ASP A 83 17.71 4.72 3.36
N GLY A 84 16.42 5.06 3.47
CA GLY A 84 15.29 4.20 3.12
C GLY A 84 14.91 3.20 4.21
N SER A 85 15.54 3.24 5.38
CA SER A 85 15.17 2.38 6.51
C SER A 85 13.86 2.84 7.16
N VAL A 86 13.04 1.90 7.64
CA VAL A 86 11.86 2.21 8.45
C VAL A 86 12.11 1.84 9.91
N TRP A 87 11.91 2.80 10.80
CA TRP A 87 12.13 2.66 12.24
C TRP A 87 10.81 2.77 13.00
N ALA A 88 10.68 1.96 14.05
CA ALA A 88 9.55 1.99 14.97
C ALA A 88 10.00 2.38 16.38
N GLY A 89 9.23 3.25 17.04
CA GLY A 89 9.38 3.56 18.46
C GLY A 89 8.19 3.00 19.24
N GLY A 90 8.47 2.07 20.16
CA GLY A 90 7.45 1.40 20.97
C GLY A 90 7.30 1.97 22.38
N GLN A 91 6.18 1.64 23.04
CA GLN A 91 5.87 2.02 24.42
C GLN A 91 6.95 1.60 25.43
N ASP A 92 7.69 0.53 25.12
CA ASP A 92 8.79 0.02 25.95
C ASP A 92 10.08 0.88 25.91
N GLY A 93 10.12 1.93 25.08
CA GLY A 93 11.33 2.72 24.86
C GLY A 93 12.33 2.11 23.87
N TYR A 94 12.00 0.99 23.24
CA TYR A 94 12.82 0.38 22.19
C TYR A 94 12.59 1.08 20.85
N THR A 95 13.69 1.31 20.12
CA THR A 95 13.67 1.67 18.69
C THR A 95 14.09 0.44 17.88
N VAL A 96 13.25 -0.01 16.95
CA VAL A 96 13.50 -1.22 16.16
C VAL A 96 13.50 -0.89 14.66
N LEU A 97 14.48 -1.44 13.93
CA LEU A 97 14.52 -1.39 12.48
C LEU A 97 13.57 -2.43 11.91
N LEU A 98 12.55 -2.00 11.17
CA LEU A 98 11.57 -2.89 10.56
C LEU A 98 12.05 -3.45 9.21
N GLY A 99 12.85 -2.67 8.49
CA GLY A 99 13.42 -3.08 7.23
C GLY A 99 14.34 -2.03 6.63
N LYS A 100 15.32 -2.50 5.86
CA LYS A 100 16.08 -1.68 4.92
C LYS A 100 15.53 -1.86 3.52
N VAL A 101 15.10 -0.78 2.90
CA VAL A 101 14.81 -0.77 1.47
C VAL A 101 16.13 -0.86 0.72
N LYS A 102 16.37 -1.94 -0.03
CA LYS A 102 17.59 -2.10 -0.83
C LYS A 102 17.59 -1.06 -1.94
N GLY A 103 18.34 0.03 -1.75
CA GLY A 103 18.75 0.89 -2.86
C GLY A 103 19.62 0.08 -3.83
N LEU A 104 19.35 0.19 -5.13
CA LEU A 104 20.21 -0.36 -6.18
C LEU A 104 21.63 0.22 -6.03
N HIS A 105 22.55 -0.56 -5.45
CA HIS A 105 23.98 -0.31 -5.59
C HIS A 105 24.40 -0.73 -7.01
N PHE A 106 24.33 0.20 -7.95
CA PHE A 106 25.08 0.06 -9.21
C PHE A 106 26.54 0.38 -8.92
N ILE A 107 27.36 -0.63 -8.63
CA ILE A 107 28.80 -0.51 -8.85
C ILE A 107 29.02 -0.87 -10.32
N ILE A 108 29.01 0.13 -11.20
CA ILE A 108 29.69 -0.01 -12.49
C ILE A 108 31.17 0.20 -12.18
N VAL A 109 31.92 -0.89 -11.99
CA VAL A 109 33.38 -0.81 -12.13
C VAL A 109 33.63 -0.55 -13.60
N MET A 110 33.88 0.71 -13.97
CA MET A 110 34.51 1.00 -15.26
C MET A 110 35.92 0.47 -15.17
N MET A 111 36.17 -0.61 -15.92
CA MET A 111 37.51 -1.09 -16.22
C MET A 111 38.24 0.02 -16.99
N PHE A 112 39.38 0.47 -16.48
CA PHE A 112 40.43 1.10 -17.28
C PHE A 112 41.56 0.10 -17.46
#